data_AF-A0A6D2I7U0-F1
#
_entry.id   AF-A0A6D2I7U0-F1
#
_cell.length_a   1.000
_cell.length_b   1.000
_cell.length_c   1.000
_cell.angle_alpha   90.00
_cell.angle_beta   90.00
_cell.angle_gamma   90.00
#
_symmetry.space_group_name_H-M   'P 1'
#
loop_
_entity.id
_entity.type
_entity.pdbx_description
1 polymer ?
#
loop_
_entity_poly.entity_id
_entity_poly.type
_entity_poly.pdbx_seq_one_letter_code
_entity_poly.pdbx_strand_id
1 'polypeptide(L)'
;MKETELGRPVSIGEVFIRTHTRPDGSFVDPKSQNIAEAYEKNLEDSMSQLMDDTSDCSSELTTAAKDDVFLKTTDTDDRGNEFGLGSLRRQYGKGKRKGGPGTSAVSVFSGLQEQLQAAQRKIEVQAAAIAAREVESAEQLNRIGNLEMVLSYLKSTDPKFTDYVTQQSTPAATHSPGGTPTPEVTPTPEGMVSGGEPI
;
A
#
# COMPACT_ATOMS: atom_id res chain seq x y z
N MET A 1 15.39 11.51 -33.58
CA MET A 1 14.97 12.93 -33.52
C MET A 1 14.53 13.23 -32.08
N LYS A 2 14.11 14.46 -31.73
CA LYS A 2 13.68 14.78 -30.35
C LYS A 2 12.17 14.60 -30.19
N GLU A 3 11.76 13.99 -29.09
CA GLU A 3 10.36 13.65 -28.77
C GLU A 3 9.68 14.79 -27.98
N THR A 4 9.60 15.99 -28.55
CA THR A 4 9.08 17.20 -27.86
C THR A 4 8.28 18.14 -28.77
N GLU A 5 7.37 17.60 -29.58
CA GLU A 5 6.30 18.37 -30.23
C GLU A 5 4.98 17.64 -30.01
N LEU A 6 3.92 18.40 -29.65
CA LEU A 6 2.68 17.94 -29.00
C LEU A 6 2.88 17.45 -27.56
N GLY A 7 2.03 17.94 -26.64
CA GLY A 7 2.12 17.71 -25.19
C GLY A 7 1.59 16.36 -24.70
N ARG A 8 1.75 15.29 -25.49
CA ARG A 8 1.22 13.94 -25.23
C ARG A 8 2.28 12.90 -25.58
N PRO A 9 2.42 11.78 -24.84
CA PRO A 9 3.19 10.64 -25.31
C PRO A 9 2.60 10.08 -26.61
N VAL A 10 3.40 10.14 -27.68
CA VAL A 10 3.15 9.60 -29.03
C VAL A 10 3.06 8.07 -28.98
N SER A 11 2.15 7.46 -29.76
CA SER A 11 2.03 5.99 -29.81
C SER A 11 3.03 5.34 -30.76
N ILE A 12 3.36 4.06 -30.52
CA ILE A 12 4.26 3.29 -31.36
C ILE A 12 3.75 3.15 -32.81
N GLY A 13 2.42 3.06 -32.99
CA GLY A 13 1.79 3.04 -34.31
C GLY A 13 1.82 4.40 -35.02
N GLU A 14 1.73 5.50 -34.28
CA GLU A 14 1.90 6.85 -34.81
C GLU A 14 3.36 7.10 -35.27
N VAL A 15 4.34 6.63 -34.49
CA VAL A 15 5.76 6.60 -34.92
C VAL A 15 5.95 5.70 -36.14
N PHE A 16 5.31 4.53 -36.18
CA PHE A 16 5.39 3.61 -37.31
C PHE A 16 4.87 4.25 -38.60
N ILE A 17 3.65 4.79 -38.60
CA ILE A 17 3.06 5.49 -39.75
C ILE A 17 3.97 6.65 -40.16
N ARG A 18 4.36 7.53 -39.22
CA ARG A 18 5.24 8.68 -39.53
C ARG A 18 6.63 8.31 -40.07
N THR A 19 7.11 7.08 -39.83
CA THR A 19 8.39 6.59 -40.36
C THR A 19 8.27 5.75 -41.63
N HIS A 20 7.09 5.20 -41.93
CA HIS A 20 6.82 4.37 -43.10
C HIS A 20 5.88 5.06 -44.13
N THR A 21 5.50 6.32 -43.90
CA THR A 21 4.83 7.21 -44.87
C THR A 21 5.82 8.26 -45.40
N ARG A 22 5.77 8.52 -46.71
CA ARG A 22 6.62 9.47 -47.43
C ARG A 22 6.02 10.89 -47.40
N PRO A 23 6.78 11.94 -47.75
CA PRO A 23 6.26 13.32 -47.81
C PRO A 23 5.12 13.57 -48.81
N ASP A 24 4.87 12.65 -49.74
CA ASP A 24 3.75 12.67 -50.69
C ASP A 24 2.48 11.95 -50.14
N GLY A 25 2.52 11.43 -48.92
CA GLY A 25 1.45 10.67 -48.28
C GLY A 25 1.42 9.18 -48.65
N SER A 26 2.24 8.70 -49.58
CA SER A 26 2.31 7.27 -49.92
C SER A 26 3.14 6.47 -48.92
N PHE A 27 2.80 5.20 -48.71
CA PHE A 27 3.62 4.32 -47.87
C PHE A 27 4.93 3.92 -48.55
N VAL A 28 5.94 3.64 -47.75
CA VAL A 28 7.28 3.21 -48.22
C VAL A 28 7.19 1.87 -48.95
N ASP A 29 6.36 0.95 -48.43
CA ASP A 29 6.09 -0.38 -48.98
C ASP A 29 4.63 -0.84 -48.68
N PRO A 30 4.10 -1.85 -49.41
CA PRO A 30 2.72 -2.30 -49.23
C PRO A 30 2.41 -3.00 -47.90
N LYS A 31 3.40 -3.61 -47.22
CA LYS A 31 3.17 -4.23 -45.91
C LYS A 31 2.99 -3.16 -44.84
N SER A 32 3.74 -2.07 -44.92
CA SER A 32 3.54 -0.92 -44.04
C SER A 32 2.16 -0.27 -44.21
N GLN A 33 1.65 -0.19 -45.45
CA GLN A 33 0.28 0.24 -45.71
C GLN A 33 -0.75 -0.68 -45.04
N ASN A 34 -0.66 -1.99 -45.29
CA ASN A 34 -1.60 -2.96 -44.70
C ASN A 34 -1.62 -2.93 -43.16
N ILE A 35 -0.45 -2.76 -42.52
CA ILE A 35 -0.34 -2.64 -41.06
C ILE A 35 -0.95 -1.33 -40.56
N ALA A 36 -0.78 -0.21 -41.28
CA ALA A 36 -1.37 1.07 -40.93
C ALA A 36 -2.91 1.06 -41.05
N GLU A 37 -3.45 0.58 -42.19
CA GLU A 37 -4.90 0.48 -42.41
C GLU A 37 -5.58 -0.43 -41.38
N ALA A 38 -4.98 -1.59 -41.09
CA ALA A 38 -5.48 -2.49 -40.05
C ALA A 38 -5.34 -1.90 -38.64
N TYR A 39 -4.32 -1.06 -38.39
CA TYR A 39 -4.12 -0.42 -37.09
C TYR A 39 -5.17 0.66 -36.83
N GLU A 40 -5.41 1.54 -37.80
CA GLU A 40 -6.45 2.57 -37.74
C GLU A 40 -7.83 1.94 -37.56
N LYS A 41 -8.15 0.86 -38.31
CA LYS A 41 -9.39 0.12 -38.11
C LYS A 41 -9.50 -0.49 -36.71
N ASN A 42 -8.45 -1.17 -36.23
CA ASN A 42 -8.46 -1.80 -34.91
C ASN A 42 -8.53 -0.77 -33.76
N LEU A 43 -8.07 0.48 -33.97
CA LEU A 43 -8.29 1.58 -33.04
C LEU A 43 -9.76 2.02 -33.02
N GLU A 44 -10.41 2.16 -34.17
CA GLU A 44 -11.82 2.55 -34.29
C GLU A 44 -12.76 1.48 -33.71
N ASP A 45 -12.50 0.21 -34.01
CA ASP A 45 -13.22 -0.94 -33.41
C ASP A 45 -13.06 -0.92 -31.87
N SER A 46 -11.86 -0.59 -31.36
CA SER A 46 -11.57 -0.50 -29.91
C SER A 46 -12.19 0.72 -29.24
N MET A 47 -12.38 1.84 -29.95
CA MET A 47 -13.10 3.01 -29.44
C MET A 47 -14.61 2.78 -29.45
N SER A 48 -15.13 2.14 -30.50
CA SER A 48 -16.54 1.76 -30.62
C SER A 48 -16.98 0.87 -29.47
N GLN A 49 -16.19 -0.16 -29.13
CA GLN A 49 -16.48 -1.05 -28.00
C GLN A 49 -16.53 -0.30 -26.65
N LEU A 50 -15.66 0.69 -26.44
CA LEU A 50 -15.62 1.46 -25.20
C LEU A 50 -16.86 2.36 -25.01
N MET A 51 -17.45 2.85 -26.11
CA MET A 51 -18.68 3.65 -26.06
C MET A 51 -19.95 2.80 -25.84
N ASP A 52 -19.97 1.54 -26.26
CA ASP A 52 -21.09 0.61 -26.02
C ASP A 52 -21.12 0.15 -24.54
N ASP A 53 -19.94 -0.11 -23.95
CA ASP A 53 -19.80 -0.46 -22.52
C ASP A 53 -19.97 0.75 -21.56
N THR A 54 -19.82 2.01 -22.01
CA THR A 54 -19.91 3.21 -21.15
C THR A 54 -20.73 4.36 -21.73
N SER A 55 -21.96 4.50 -21.22
CA SER A 55 -22.99 5.46 -21.68
C SER A 55 -22.63 6.96 -21.60
N ASP A 56 -21.48 7.35 -21.03
CA ASP A 56 -21.08 8.76 -20.90
C ASP A 56 -19.56 8.92 -20.64
N CYS A 57 -18.72 8.70 -21.67
CA CYS A 57 -17.32 9.14 -21.66
C CYS A 57 -16.70 9.25 -23.07
N SER A 58 -16.58 10.48 -23.58
CA SER A 58 -15.68 10.77 -24.71
C SER A 58 -14.23 10.56 -24.27
N SER A 59 -13.72 9.36 -24.49
CA SER A 59 -12.49 8.84 -23.89
C SER A 59 -11.56 8.26 -24.95
N GLU A 60 -10.72 9.12 -25.51
CA GLU A 60 -9.67 8.69 -26.44
C GLU A 60 -8.81 7.57 -25.84
N LEU A 61 -8.52 6.53 -26.61
CA LEU A 61 -7.62 5.45 -26.17
C LEU A 61 -6.30 6.00 -25.64
N THR A 62 -5.92 5.55 -24.44
CA THR A 62 -4.61 5.89 -23.83
C THR A 62 -3.47 5.42 -24.73
N THR A 63 -2.30 6.07 -24.64
CA THR A 63 -1.16 5.70 -25.51
C THR A 63 -0.78 4.24 -25.34
N ALA A 64 -0.80 3.69 -24.12
CA ALA A 64 -0.55 2.27 -23.87
C ALA A 64 -1.59 1.34 -24.54
N ALA A 65 -2.87 1.73 -24.57
CA ALA A 65 -3.90 0.98 -25.30
C ALA A 65 -3.69 1.07 -26.82
N LYS A 66 -3.29 2.24 -27.33
CA LYS A 66 -2.88 2.41 -28.73
C LYS A 66 -1.66 1.54 -29.08
N ASP A 67 -0.70 1.41 -28.17
CA ASP A 67 0.48 0.55 -28.36
C ASP A 67 0.11 -0.95 -28.36
N ASP A 68 -0.74 -1.42 -27.45
CA ASP A 68 -1.24 -2.80 -27.43
C ASP A 68 -2.08 -3.13 -28.68
N VAL A 69 -2.81 -2.17 -29.26
CA VAL A 69 -3.52 -2.35 -30.54
C VAL A 69 -2.53 -2.47 -31.70
N PHE A 70 -1.45 -1.70 -31.72
CA PHE A 70 -0.39 -1.85 -32.75
C PHE A 70 0.28 -3.22 -32.65
N LEU A 71 0.66 -3.65 -31.45
CA LEU A 71 1.32 -4.94 -31.19
C LEU A 71 0.44 -6.16 -31.53
N LYS A 72 -0.89 -6.03 -31.55
CA LYS A 72 -1.83 -7.05 -32.06
C LYS A 72 -1.96 -7.05 -33.58
N THR A 73 -1.69 -5.92 -34.22
CA THR A 73 -1.89 -5.70 -35.66
C THR A 73 -0.66 -6.07 -36.48
N THR A 74 0.54 -5.81 -35.94
CA THR A 74 1.79 -6.08 -36.67
C THR A 74 2.13 -7.57 -36.73
N ASP A 75 2.53 -8.04 -37.92
CA ASP A 75 3.16 -9.35 -38.09
C ASP A 75 4.41 -9.49 -37.21
N THR A 76 4.67 -10.74 -36.80
CA THR A 76 5.89 -11.17 -36.13
C THR A 76 6.69 -12.12 -37.03
N ASP A 77 8.02 -12.01 -37.06
CA ASP A 77 8.92 -12.89 -37.83
C ASP A 77 9.13 -14.29 -37.18
N ASP A 78 9.88 -15.15 -37.87
CA ASP A 78 10.27 -16.51 -37.41
C ASP A 78 11.05 -16.53 -36.08
N ARG A 79 11.55 -15.38 -35.64
CA ARG A 79 12.42 -15.17 -34.48
C ARG A 79 11.70 -14.43 -33.35
N GLY A 80 10.42 -14.11 -33.51
CA GLY A 80 9.62 -13.40 -32.52
C GLY A 80 9.79 -11.88 -32.53
N ASN A 81 10.28 -11.27 -33.61
CA ASN A 81 10.39 -9.81 -33.76
C ASN A 81 9.21 -9.24 -34.54
N GLU A 82 8.62 -8.19 -33.99
CA GLU A 82 7.52 -7.42 -34.53
C GLU A 82 8.01 -6.52 -35.68
N PHE A 83 7.29 -6.48 -36.81
CA PHE A 83 7.64 -5.63 -37.96
C PHE A 83 7.67 -4.13 -37.57
N GLY A 84 8.53 -3.35 -38.23
CA GLY A 84 8.70 -1.92 -37.98
C GLY A 84 9.41 -1.53 -36.66
N LEU A 85 9.43 -2.40 -35.63
CA LEU A 85 9.89 -1.98 -34.29
C LEU A 85 11.40 -1.85 -34.13
N GLY A 86 12.22 -2.61 -34.87
CA GLY A 86 13.68 -2.48 -34.88
C GLY A 86 14.32 -2.39 -33.48
N SER A 87 14.94 -1.25 -33.16
CA SER A 87 15.57 -0.99 -31.85
C SER A 87 14.58 -0.62 -30.74
N LEU A 88 13.40 -0.10 -31.12
CA LEU A 88 12.31 0.34 -30.22
C LEU A 88 11.70 -0.85 -29.46
N ARG A 89 11.84 -2.06 -30.01
CA ARG A 89 11.46 -3.33 -29.38
C ARG A 89 12.00 -3.53 -27.94
N ARG A 90 13.10 -2.86 -27.55
CA ARG A 90 13.59 -2.90 -26.14
C ARG A 90 12.72 -2.13 -25.14
N GLN A 91 11.89 -1.19 -25.59
CA GLN A 91 11.00 -0.40 -24.73
C GLN A 91 9.59 -1.02 -24.64
N TYR A 92 9.09 -1.58 -25.75
CA TYR A 92 7.69 -2.03 -25.87
C TYR A 92 7.53 -3.55 -26.02
N GLY A 93 8.48 -4.22 -26.67
CA GLY A 93 8.47 -5.68 -26.78
C GLY A 93 8.56 -6.30 -25.38
N LYS A 94 7.75 -7.33 -25.11
CA LYS A 94 7.69 -8.03 -23.82
C LYS A 94 8.97 -8.85 -23.60
N GLY A 95 10.06 -8.14 -23.29
CA GLY A 95 11.39 -8.68 -23.17
C GLY A 95 11.40 -9.84 -22.18
N LYS A 96 11.95 -10.99 -22.61
CA LYS A 96 12.10 -12.17 -21.74
C LYS A 96 13.13 -11.90 -20.65
N ARG A 97 12.71 -11.15 -19.62
CA ARG A 97 13.38 -11.09 -18.32
C ARG A 97 13.50 -12.54 -17.84
N LYS A 98 14.74 -13.02 -17.69
CA LYS A 98 15.03 -14.33 -17.10
C LYS A 98 14.72 -14.27 -15.60
N GLY A 99 13.44 -14.37 -15.25
CA GLY A 99 12.89 -13.97 -13.96
C GLY A 99 11.69 -14.79 -13.51
N GLY A 100 11.97 -16.05 -13.15
CA GLY A 100 11.04 -16.95 -12.44
C GLY A 100 9.87 -17.51 -13.25
N PRO A 101 9.08 -18.42 -12.66
CA PRO A 101 7.75 -18.77 -13.16
C PRO A 101 6.86 -17.52 -13.13
N GLY A 102 6.24 -17.19 -14.26
CA GLY A 102 5.35 -16.04 -14.34
C GLY A 102 4.08 -16.29 -13.53
N THR A 103 3.97 -15.66 -12.36
CA THR A 103 2.69 -15.49 -11.68
C THR A 103 1.77 -14.71 -12.61
N SER A 104 0.74 -15.35 -13.16
CA SER A 104 -0.25 -14.66 -13.99
C SER A 104 -0.86 -13.50 -13.21
N ALA A 105 -1.26 -12.41 -13.89
CA ALA A 105 -1.97 -11.32 -13.25
C ALA A 105 -3.23 -11.82 -12.50
N VAL A 106 -3.87 -12.87 -13.02
CA VAL A 106 -4.97 -13.59 -12.38
C VAL A 106 -4.53 -14.26 -11.07
N SER A 107 -3.34 -14.87 -11.03
CA SER A 107 -2.78 -15.50 -9.82
C SER A 107 -2.43 -14.46 -8.75
N VAL A 108 -1.87 -13.31 -9.15
CA VAL A 108 -1.53 -12.20 -8.24
C VAL A 108 -2.82 -11.58 -7.67
N PHE A 109 -3.82 -11.34 -8.52
CA PHE A 109 -5.12 -10.83 -8.10
C PHE A 109 -5.84 -11.79 -7.15
N SER A 110 -5.86 -13.10 -7.46
CA SER A 110 -6.45 -14.13 -6.59
C SER A 110 -5.77 -14.17 -5.22
N GLY A 111 -4.43 -14.09 -5.17
CA GLY A 111 -3.69 -14.04 -3.91
C GLY A 111 -3.97 -12.78 -3.09
N LEU A 112 -4.11 -11.62 -3.74
CA LEU A 112 -4.51 -10.37 -3.08
C LEU A 112 -5.96 -10.43 -2.55
N GLN A 113 -6.88 -11.03 -3.30
CA GLN A 113 -8.27 -11.23 -2.88
C GLN A 113 -8.37 -12.18 -1.67
N GLU A 114 -7.62 -13.28 -1.67
CA GLU A 114 -7.53 -14.19 -0.53
C GLU A 114 -6.90 -13.50 0.69
N GLN A 115 -5.83 -12.71 0.49
CA GLN A 115 -5.20 -11.93 1.57
C GLN A 115 -6.16 -10.90 2.18
N LEU A 116 -6.98 -10.22 1.38
CA LEU A 116 -8.02 -9.31 1.86
C LEU A 116 -9.09 -10.03 2.68
N GLN A 117 -9.61 -11.16 2.21
CA GLN A 117 -10.58 -11.97 2.97
C GLN A 117 -9.98 -12.50 4.29
N ALA A 118 -8.72 -12.94 4.27
CA ALA A 118 -8.01 -13.40 5.46
C ALA A 118 -7.76 -12.26 6.46
N ALA A 119 -7.51 -11.04 5.98
CA ALA A 119 -7.40 -9.85 6.83
C ALA A 119 -8.77 -9.46 7.44
N GLN A 120 -9.84 -9.47 6.65
CA GLN A 120 -11.21 -9.19 7.12
C GLN A 120 -11.63 -10.14 8.26
N ARG A 121 -11.47 -11.46 8.08
CA ARG A 121 -11.76 -12.44 9.15
C ARG A 121 -10.92 -12.20 10.41
N LYS A 122 -9.65 -11.79 10.28
CA LYS A 122 -8.80 -11.45 11.44
C LYS A 122 -9.26 -10.19 12.17
N ILE A 123 -9.80 -9.21 11.45
CA ILE A 123 -10.37 -8.00 12.06
C ILE A 123 -11.67 -8.36 12.80
N GLU A 124 -12.55 -9.13 12.17
CA GLU A 124 -13.84 -9.57 12.75
C GLU A 124 -13.65 -10.38 14.04
N VAL A 125 -12.74 -11.36 14.04
CA VAL A 125 -12.40 -12.15 15.24
C VAL A 125 -11.81 -11.28 16.37
N GLN A 126 -10.98 -10.29 16.04
CA GLN A 126 -10.45 -9.37 17.04
C GLN A 126 -11.52 -8.42 17.59
N ALA A 127 -12.41 -7.90 16.74
CA ALA A 127 -13.53 -7.06 17.16
C ALA A 127 -14.48 -7.81 18.11
N ALA A 128 -14.80 -9.07 17.81
CA ALA A 128 -15.60 -9.93 18.70
C ALA A 128 -14.92 -10.18 20.05
N ALA A 129 -13.60 -10.42 20.05
CA ALA A 129 -12.83 -10.61 21.29
C ALA A 129 -12.72 -9.33 22.15
N ILE A 130 -12.61 -8.16 21.51
CA ILE A 130 -12.63 -6.86 22.19
C ILE A 130 -14.01 -6.62 22.81
N ALA A 131 -15.10 -6.76 22.03
CA ALA A 131 -16.46 -6.54 22.51
C ALA A 131 -16.82 -7.45 23.71
N ALA A 132 -16.42 -8.72 23.68
CA ALA A 132 -16.63 -9.65 24.80
C ALA A 132 -15.90 -9.18 26.08
N ARG A 133 -14.67 -8.68 25.94
CA ARG A 133 -13.87 -8.15 27.07
C ARG A 133 -14.40 -6.81 27.59
N GLU A 134 -14.98 -5.98 26.74
CA GLU A 134 -15.60 -4.71 27.15
C GLU A 134 -16.87 -4.95 27.98
N VAL A 135 -17.68 -5.96 27.66
CA VAL A 135 -18.83 -6.38 28.49
C VAL A 135 -18.36 -6.85 29.87
N GLU A 136 -17.38 -7.74 29.95
CA GLU A 136 -16.83 -8.20 31.23
C GLU A 136 -16.26 -7.02 32.05
N SER A 137 -15.53 -6.11 31.39
CA SER A 137 -14.99 -4.91 32.05
C SER A 137 -16.08 -3.97 32.56
N ALA A 138 -17.22 -3.86 31.88
CA ALA A 138 -18.35 -3.04 32.34
C ALA A 138 -19.02 -3.64 33.59
N GLU A 139 -19.17 -4.96 33.66
CA GLU A 139 -19.66 -5.65 34.87
C GLU A 139 -18.69 -5.49 36.05
N GLN A 140 -17.38 -5.61 35.80
CA GLN A 140 -16.36 -5.39 36.84
C GLN A 140 -16.36 -3.94 37.35
N LEU A 141 -16.46 -2.94 36.48
CA LEU A 141 -16.57 -1.53 36.87
C LEU A 141 -17.87 -1.23 37.65
N ASN A 142 -19.00 -1.82 37.25
CA ASN A 142 -20.25 -1.71 38.01
C ASN A 142 -20.11 -2.31 39.42
N ARG A 143 -19.48 -3.50 39.53
CA ARG A 143 -19.20 -4.13 40.82
C ARG A 143 -18.29 -3.28 41.71
N ILE A 144 -17.27 -2.62 41.14
CA ILE A 144 -16.39 -1.70 41.89
C ILE A 144 -17.20 -0.50 42.41
N GLY A 145 -17.96 0.20 41.56
CA GLY A 145 -18.78 1.34 41.98
C GLY A 145 -19.80 1.00 43.07
N ASN A 146 -20.41 -0.20 43.00
CA ASN A 146 -21.31 -0.69 44.05
C ASN A 146 -20.57 -0.90 45.39
N LEU A 147 -19.33 -1.41 45.37
CA LEU A 147 -18.50 -1.56 46.56
C LEU A 147 -18.03 -0.20 47.11
N GLU A 148 -17.66 0.74 46.25
CA GLU A 148 -17.30 2.12 46.64
C GLU A 148 -18.46 2.85 47.32
N MET A 149 -19.69 2.66 46.83
CA MET A 149 -20.91 3.18 47.46
C MET A 149 -21.12 2.59 48.86
N VAL A 150 -20.98 1.26 49.03
CA VAL A 150 -21.08 0.59 50.34
C VAL A 150 -19.98 1.05 51.29
N LEU A 151 -18.74 1.15 50.82
CA LEU A 151 -17.60 1.66 51.62
C LEU A 151 -17.82 3.12 52.06
N SER A 152 -18.41 3.95 51.21
CA SER A 152 -18.72 5.35 51.51
C SER A 152 -19.82 5.46 52.57
N TYR A 153 -20.92 4.70 52.41
CA TYR A 153 -22.01 4.66 53.38
C TYR A 153 -21.55 4.12 54.74
N LEU A 154 -20.70 3.08 54.76
CA LEU A 154 -20.23 2.50 56.01
C LEU A 154 -19.24 3.44 56.72
N LYS A 155 -18.38 4.15 55.99
CA LYS A 155 -17.52 5.22 56.54
C LYS A 155 -18.31 6.39 57.14
N SER A 156 -19.50 6.72 56.62
CA SER A 156 -20.33 7.79 57.18
C SER A 156 -21.23 7.37 58.34
N THR A 157 -21.41 6.06 58.56
CA THR A 157 -22.48 5.54 59.43
C THR A 157 -21.98 4.63 60.56
N ASP A 158 -20.82 3.97 60.42
CA ASP A 158 -20.23 3.12 61.47
C ASP A 158 -18.82 3.58 61.88
N PRO A 159 -18.66 4.20 63.05
CA PRO A 159 -17.35 4.57 63.60
C PRO A 159 -16.39 3.39 63.78
N LYS A 160 -16.90 2.17 64.08
CA LYS A 160 -16.05 0.99 64.25
C LYS A 160 -15.40 0.57 62.94
N PHE A 161 -16.09 0.80 61.83
CA PHE A 161 -15.53 0.57 60.50
C PHE A 161 -14.45 1.61 60.15
N THR A 162 -14.60 2.88 60.54
CA THR A 162 -13.53 3.88 60.34
C THR A 162 -12.29 3.59 61.18
N ASP A 163 -12.47 3.13 62.42
CA ASP A 163 -11.36 2.71 63.30
C ASP A 163 -10.63 1.47 62.73
N TYR A 164 -11.38 0.48 62.24
CA TYR A 164 -10.83 -0.69 61.58
C TYR A 164 -10.06 -0.36 60.29
N VAL A 165 -10.63 0.48 59.42
CA VAL A 165 -9.97 0.88 58.15
C VAL A 165 -8.71 1.70 58.41
N THR A 166 -8.72 2.60 59.40
CA THR A 166 -7.50 3.36 59.75
C THR A 166 -6.42 2.46 60.37
N GLN A 167 -6.80 1.50 61.23
CA GLN A 167 -5.88 0.50 61.79
C GLN A 167 -5.29 -0.47 60.75
N GLN A 168 -6.00 -0.75 59.65
CA GLN A 168 -5.44 -1.50 58.51
C GLN A 168 -4.62 -0.62 57.54
N SER A 169 -4.83 0.70 57.55
CA SER A 169 -4.11 1.64 56.67
C SER A 169 -2.80 2.16 57.27
N THR A 170 -2.55 1.95 58.56
CA THR A 170 -1.28 2.32 59.20
C THR A 170 -0.14 1.39 58.79
N PRO A 171 0.93 1.89 58.14
CA PRO A 171 2.13 1.08 57.89
C PRO A 171 2.82 0.77 59.22
N ALA A 172 3.21 -0.50 59.41
CA ALA A 172 3.83 -0.95 60.65
C ALA A 172 5.24 -0.37 60.83
N ALA A 173 5.35 0.71 61.61
CA ALA A 173 6.60 1.41 61.88
C ALA A 173 6.89 1.49 63.38
N THR A 174 7.80 0.65 63.88
CA THR A 174 8.58 0.89 65.10
C THR A 174 9.81 -0.02 65.11
N HIS A 175 10.99 0.60 65.08
CA HIS A 175 12.08 0.32 66.04
C HIS A 175 13.13 1.46 65.99
N SER A 176 12.86 2.48 66.81
CA SER A 176 13.74 3.46 67.52
C SER A 176 15.08 3.98 66.94
N PRO A 177 15.52 5.20 67.35
CA PRO A 177 16.51 5.99 66.60
C PRO A 177 17.97 5.89 67.10
N GLY A 178 18.89 6.29 66.21
CA GLY A 178 20.24 6.77 66.51
C GLY A 178 20.49 8.09 65.77
N GLY A 179 21.31 8.99 66.34
CA GLY A 179 21.38 10.40 65.92
C GLY A 179 22.25 10.71 64.69
N THR A 180 21.68 11.49 63.75
CA THR A 180 22.14 12.81 63.25
C THR A 180 23.63 13.22 63.29
N PRO A 181 24.10 14.12 62.38
CA PRO A 181 23.67 14.34 60.98
C PRO A 181 24.77 14.84 59.97
N THR A 182 24.49 14.77 58.66
CA THR A 182 25.00 15.65 57.56
C THR A 182 26.52 15.75 57.26
N PRO A 183 26.96 16.15 56.03
CA PRO A 183 26.25 16.44 54.78
C PRO A 183 26.76 15.50 53.62
N GLU A 184 26.89 15.78 52.30
CA GLU A 184 26.65 16.96 51.44
C GLU A 184 26.38 16.59 49.93
N VAL A 185 25.72 17.52 49.22
CA VAL A 185 25.57 17.78 47.75
C VAL A 185 26.29 16.94 46.65
N THR A 186 25.49 16.51 45.65
CA THR A 186 25.81 16.09 44.26
C THR A 186 26.24 17.26 43.35
N PRO A 187 27.01 17.10 42.22
CA PRO A 187 26.58 16.26 41.09
C PRO A 187 27.68 15.62 40.20
N THR A 188 27.25 14.75 39.27
CA THR A 188 27.98 14.38 38.05
C THR A 188 28.17 15.60 37.13
N PRO A 189 29.27 15.71 36.36
CA PRO A 189 29.24 15.10 35.02
C PRO A 189 30.60 14.53 34.53
N GLU A 190 30.55 13.44 33.77
CA GLU A 190 31.63 13.08 32.83
C GLU A 190 31.06 12.94 31.42
N GLY A 191 31.73 13.56 30.46
CA GLY A 191 31.43 13.40 29.04
C GLY A 191 32.65 13.75 28.19
N MET A 192 32.88 12.94 27.15
CA MET A 192 33.81 13.17 26.02
C MET A 192 35.29 13.31 26.46
N VAL A 193 36.24 12.48 26.01
CA VAL A 193 36.62 12.26 24.61
C VAL A 193 37.90 11.38 24.55
N SER A 194 38.16 10.75 23.39
CA SER A 194 39.46 10.15 22.98
C SER A 194 39.91 8.89 23.74
N GLY A 195 40.41 7.83 23.08
CA GLY A 195 40.52 7.58 21.64
C GLY A 195 41.50 6.44 21.33
N GLY A 196 41.70 6.14 20.04
CA GLY A 196 42.96 5.57 19.53
C GLY A 196 43.16 4.05 19.58
N GLU A 197 43.02 3.41 18.41
CA GLU A 197 43.87 2.30 17.92
C GLU A 197 45.38 2.65 17.92
N PRO A 198 46.33 1.73 17.59
CA PRO A 198 46.23 0.35 17.06
C PRO A 198 46.99 -0.69 17.95
N ILE A 199 47.07 -2.01 17.66
CA ILE A 199 47.72 -2.75 16.56
C ILE A 199 47.01 -4.09 16.30
#